data_AF-A0A963C9N3-F1
#
_entry.id   AF-A0A963C9N3-F1
#
_cell.length_a   1.000
_cell.length_b   1.000
_cell.length_c   1.000
_cell.angle_alpha   90.00
_cell.angle_beta   90.00
_cell.angle_gamma   90.00
#
_symmetry.space_group_name_H-M   'P 1'
#
loop_
_entity.id
_entity.type
_entity.pdbx_description
1 polymer ?
#
loop_
_entity_poly.entity_id
_entity_poly.type
_entity_poly.pdbx_seq_one_letter_code
_entity_poly.pdbx_strand_id
1 'polypeptide(L)'
;MDDLDFDAWCELAEQRPEQYFRERERLIEGYISSHPLPQQAHLREFQLRIDRARAQAGSPLRATRMMMSMMEDQLEALRDRLLCLQAETEGIARLMDKSAGGSSAPDD
;
A
#
# COMPACT_ATOMS: atom_id res chain seq x y z
N MET A 1 -10.59 11.23 12.64
CA MET A 1 -9.48 12.01 12.08
C MET A 1 -10.03 13.40 11.92
N ASP A 2 -9.48 14.35 12.66
CA ASP A 2 -9.82 15.77 12.49
C ASP A 2 -9.63 16.16 11.02
N ASP A 3 -10.53 17.00 10.54
CA ASP A 3 -10.51 17.55 9.19
C ASP A 3 -9.16 18.24 8.97
N LEU A 4 -8.36 17.69 8.08
CA LEU A 4 -7.06 18.25 7.73
C LEU A 4 -7.35 19.51 6.91
N ASP A 5 -7.24 20.68 7.54
CA ASP A 5 -7.51 21.97 6.91
C ASP A 5 -6.48 22.24 5.80
N PHE A 6 -6.83 21.89 4.57
CA PHE A 6 -5.93 21.99 3.43
C PHE A 6 -5.45 23.43 3.19
N ASP A 7 -6.35 24.41 3.34
CA ASP A 7 -6.05 25.82 3.08
C ASP A 7 -5.02 26.35 4.09
N ALA A 8 -5.18 26.00 5.38
CA ALA A 8 -4.21 26.37 6.41
C ALA A 8 -2.82 25.74 6.15
N TRP A 9 -2.76 24.52 5.63
CA TRP A 9 -1.50 23.86 5.31
C TRP A 9 -0.82 24.44 4.06
N CYS A 10 -1.60 24.85 3.07
CA CYS A 10 -1.11 25.58 1.91
C CYS A 10 -0.52 26.93 2.33
N GLU A 11 -1.25 27.69 3.15
CA GLU A 11 -0.79 28.98 3.68
C GLU A 11 0.51 28.81 4.49
N LEU A 12 0.58 27.78 5.35
CA LEU A 12 1.77 27.46 6.14
C LEU A 12 2.98 27.12 5.25
N ALA A 13 2.77 26.36 4.18
CA ALA A 13 3.84 25.98 3.26
C ALA A 13 4.41 27.18 2.49
N GLU A 14 3.56 28.13 2.10
CA GLU A 14 3.94 29.34 1.38
C GLU A 14 4.64 30.36 2.29
N GLN A 15 4.08 30.60 3.47
CA GLN A 15 4.57 31.66 4.35
C GLN A 15 5.74 31.21 5.24
N ARG A 16 5.73 29.95 5.69
CA ARG A 16 6.68 29.42 6.68
C ARG A 16 7.07 27.97 6.38
N PRO A 17 7.84 27.75 5.30
CA PRO A 17 8.17 26.40 4.82
C PRO A 17 8.85 25.53 5.89
N GLU A 18 9.73 26.10 6.72
CA GLU A 18 10.37 25.35 7.82
C GLU A 18 9.38 24.89 8.91
N GLN A 19 8.30 25.64 9.15
CA GLN A 19 7.26 25.23 10.09
C GLN A 19 6.39 24.14 9.47
N TYR A 20 6.05 24.27 8.18
CA TYR A 20 5.35 23.23 7.43
C TYR A 20 6.08 21.88 7.51
N PHE A 21 7.39 21.85 7.27
CA PHE A 21 8.14 20.60 7.30
C PHE A 21 8.20 19.98 8.70
N ARG A 22 8.34 20.80 9.74
CA ARG A 22 8.30 20.33 11.13
C ARG A 22 6.93 19.76 11.53
N GLU A 23 5.84 20.45 11.20
CA GLU A 23 4.50 19.94 11.50
C GLU A 23 4.19 18.67 10.71
N ARG A 24 4.60 18.61 9.44
CA ARG A 24 4.49 17.40 8.63
C ARG A 24 5.20 16.22 9.28
N GLU A 25 6.46 16.41 9.68
CA GLU A 25 7.24 15.36 10.35
C GLU A 25 6.58 14.90 11.65
N ARG A 26 6.09 15.85 12.46
CA ARG A 26 5.36 15.56 13.71
C ARG A 26 4.12 14.70 13.47
N LEU A 27 3.29 15.04 12.48
CA LEU A 27 2.09 14.27 12.16
C LEU A 27 2.42 12.86 11.66
N ILE A 28 3.40 12.75 10.78
CA ILE A 28 3.83 11.46 10.22
C ILE A 28 4.38 10.56 11.32
N GLU A 29 5.30 11.06 12.15
CA GLU A 29 5.87 10.25 13.23
C GLU A 29 4.82 9.89 14.29
N GLY A 30 3.88 10.79 14.58
CA GLY A 30 2.73 10.50 15.44
C GLY A 30 1.85 9.39 14.87
N TYR A 31 1.57 9.41 13.56
CA TYR A 31 0.82 8.36 12.89
C TYR A 31 1.57 7.02 12.95
N ILE A 32 2.84 7.01 12.58
CA ILE A 32 3.69 5.80 12.62
C ILE A 32 3.73 5.21 14.02
N SER A 33 3.97 6.05 15.03
CA SER A 33 4.08 5.63 16.43
C SER A 33 2.78 5.08 17.02
N SER A 34 1.62 5.42 16.44
CA SER A 34 0.32 4.89 16.88
C SER A 34 0.07 3.44 16.43
N HIS A 35 0.89 2.89 15.53
CA HIS A 35 0.76 1.51 15.03
C HIS A 35 1.62 0.52 15.84
N PRO A 36 1.28 -0.79 15.85
CA PRO A 36 2.09 -1.84 16.46
C PRO A 36 3.53 -1.88 15.93
N LEU A 37 4.50 -2.22 16.79
CA LEU A 37 5.94 -2.23 16.48
C LEU A 37 6.32 -2.90 15.13
N PRO A 38 5.76 -4.06 14.75
CA PRO A 38 6.07 -4.68 13.45
C PRO A 38 5.65 -3.85 12.23
N GLN A 39 4.62 -3.02 12.38
CA GLN A 39 4.10 -2.16 11.31
C GLN A 39 4.87 -0.84 11.25
N GLN A 40 5.37 -0.33 12.39
CA GLN A 40 6.12 0.93 12.41
C GLN A 40 7.35 0.89 11.49
N ALA A 41 8.10 -0.22 11.50
CA ALA A 41 9.27 -0.37 10.65
C ALA A 41 8.93 -0.26 9.15
N HIS A 42 7.88 -0.97 8.72
CA HIS A 42 7.38 -0.89 7.34
C HIS A 42 6.87 0.51 6.98
N LEU A 43 6.15 1.18 7.88
CA LEU A 43 5.65 2.53 7.64
C LEU A 43 6.79 3.55 7.51
N ARG A 44 7.86 3.44 8.31
CA ARG A 44 9.04 4.30 8.17
C ARG A 44 9.76 4.07 6.85
N GLU A 45 9.91 2.81 6.44
CA GLU A 45 10.49 2.48 5.13
C GLU A 45 9.65 3.06 3.98
N PHE A 46 8.33 2.92 4.06
CA PHE A 46 7.42 3.48 3.06
C PHE A 46 7.50 5.01 3.01
N GLN A 47 7.53 5.67 4.16
CA GLN A 47 7.71 7.11 4.26
C GLN A 47 9.04 7.57 3.62
N LEU A 48 10.13 6.84 3.85
CA LEU A 48 11.42 7.12 3.22
C LEU A 48 11.35 7.03 1.69
N ARG A 49 10.58 6.07 1.15
CA ARG A 49 10.34 5.96 -0.30
C ARG A 49 9.57 7.17 -0.82
N ILE A 50 8.53 7.62 -0.11
CA ILE A 50 7.78 8.84 -0.45
C ILE A 50 8.70 10.05 -0.49
N ASP A 51 9.54 10.22 0.54
CA ASP A 51 10.43 11.39 0.63
C ASP A 51 11.47 11.40 -0.49
N ARG A 52 12.02 10.23 -0.86
CA ARG A 52 12.89 10.09 -2.04
C ARG A 52 12.16 10.44 -3.34
N ALA A 53 10.94 9.96 -3.53
CA ALA A 53 10.14 10.29 -4.71
C ALA A 53 9.89 11.80 -4.81
N ARG A 54 9.56 12.46 -3.70
CA ARG A 54 9.38 13.92 -3.64
C ARG A 54 10.66 14.69 -3.99
N ALA A 55 11.80 14.26 -3.45
CA ALA A 55 13.10 14.89 -3.74
C ALA A 55 13.51 14.77 -5.21
N GLN A 56 13.21 13.62 -5.84
CA GLN A 56 13.57 13.35 -7.24
C GLN A 56 12.62 13.99 -8.26
N ALA A 57 11.35 14.19 -7.90
CA ALA A 57 10.32 14.63 -8.83
C ALA A 57 10.54 16.05 -9.40
N GLY A 58 11.21 16.93 -8.66
CA GLY A 58 11.49 18.31 -9.05
C GLY A 58 10.26 19.24 -9.11
N SER A 59 9.05 18.72 -8.89
CA SER A 59 7.84 19.52 -8.66
C SER A 59 6.78 18.74 -7.88
N PRO A 60 5.89 19.42 -7.12
CA PRO A 60 4.82 18.76 -6.38
C PRO A 60 3.92 17.89 -7.26
N LEU A 61 3.52 18.38 -8.43
CA LEU A 61 2.65 17.64 -9.36
C LEU A 61 3.30 16.33 -9.85
N ARG A 62 4.61 16.37 -10.15
CA ARG A 62 5.34 15.15 -10.54
C ARG A 62 5.46 14.18 -9.37
N ALA A 63 5.69 14.68 -8.15
CA ALA A 63 5.74 13.84 -6.96
C ALA A 63 4.40 13.13 -6.73
N THR A 64 3.28 13.84 -6.88
CA THR A 64 1.94 13.24 -6.78
C THR A 64 1.73 12.13 -7.81
N ARG A 65 2.14 12.34 -9.07
CA ARG A 65 2.06 11.29 -10.10
C ARG A 65 2.91 10.08 -9.74
N MET A 66 4.15 10.28 -9.28
CA MET A 66 5.02 9.18 -8.84
C MET A 66 4.40 8.40 -7.68
N MET A 67 3.81 9.08 -6.70
CA MET A 67 3.12 8.43 -5.57
C MET A 67 1.89 7.65 -6.03
N MET A 68 1.12 8.16 -7.01
CA MET A 68 -0.01 7.42 -7.59
C MET A 68 0.46 6.16 -8.34
N SER A 69 1.52 6.24 -9.13
CA SER A 69 2.09 5.06 -9.80
C SER A 69 2.58 4.02 -8.80
N MET A 70 3.17 4.43 -7.67
CA MET A 70 3.53 3.49 -6.60
C MET A 70 2.30 2.75 -6.05
N MET A 71 1.13 3.40 -5.95
CA MET A 71 -0.11 2.73 -5.53
C MET A 71 -0.63 1.79 -6.62
N GLU A 72 -0.57 2.18 -7.88
CA GLU A 72 -0.94 1.34 -9.03
C GLU A 72 -0.11 0.06 -9.06
N ASP A 73 1.21 0.15 -8.87
CA ASP A 73 2.11 -1.00 -8.82
C ASP A 73 1.71 -2.00 -7.72
N GLN A 74 1.29 -1.50 -6.55
CA GLN A 74 0.86 -2.37 -5.45
C GLN A 74 -0.50 -3.04 -5.74
N LEU A 75 -1.42 -2.31 -6.35
CA LEU A 75 -2.73 -2.86 -6.76
C LEU A 75 -2.56 -3.93 -7.83
N GLU A 76 -1.67 -3.71 -8.79
CA GLU A 76 -1.29 -4.69 -9.80
C GLU A 76 -0.68 -5.95 -9.17
N ALA A 77 0.30 -5.79 -8.28
CA ALA A 77 0.90 -6.92 -7.57
C ALA A 77 -0.13 -7.72 -6.74
N LEU A 78 -1.08 -7.02 -6.10
CA LEU A 78 -2.16 -7.66 -5.35
C LEU A 78 -3.09 -8.45 -6.28
N ARG A 79 -3.50 -7.85 -7.40
CA ARG A 79 -4.33 -8.50 -8.42
C ARG A 79 -3.67 -9.78 -8.93
N ASP A 80 -2.39 -9.72 -9.26
CA ASP A 80 -1.65 -10.88 -9.77
C ASP A 80 -1.55 -11.99 -8.72
N ARG A 81 -1.35 -11.62 -7.45
CA ARG A 81 -1.34 -12.60 -6.34
C ARG A 81 -2.70 -13.25 -6.14
N LEU A 82 -3.79 -12.50 -6.29
CA LEU A 82 -5.15 -13.04 -6.20
C LEU A 82 -5.46 -14.02 -7.33
N LEU A 83 -5.05 -13.70 -8.57
CA LEU A 83 -5.21 -14.61 -9.71
C LEU A 83 -4.44 -15.92 -9.52
N CYS A 84 -3.22 -15.85 -8.99
CA CYS A 84 -2.42 -17.01 -8.67
C CYS A 84 -3.08 -17.89 -7.60
N LEU A 85 -3.55 -17.29 -6.50
CA LEU A 85 -4.29 -17.99 -5.44
C LEU A 85 -5.57 -18.64 -5.98
N GLN A 86 -6.32 -17.94 -6.83
CA GLN A 86 -7.52 -18.50 -7.45
C GLN A 86 -7.19 -19.76 -8.27
N ALA A 87 -6.17 -19.71 -9.12
CA ALA A 87 -5.74 -20.86 -9.91
C ALA A 87 -5.31 -22.05 -9.04
N GLU A 88 -4.59 -21.82 -7.95
CA GLU A 88 -4.22 -22.86 -6.98
C GLU A 88 -5.45 -23.49 -6.33
N THR A 89 -6.42 -22.67 -5.89
CA THR A 89 -7.66 -23.18 -5.28
C THR A 89 -8.51 -24.00 -6.25
N GLU A 90 -8.61 -23.59 -7.51
CA GLU A 90 -9.29 -24.38 -8.55
C GLU A 90 -8.59 -25.70 -8.82
N GLY A 91 -7.25 -25.71 -8.84
CA GLY A 91 -6.45 -26.93 -8.98
C GLY A 91 -6.71 -27.93 -7.85
N ILE A 92 -6.75 -27.46 -6.60
CA ILE A 92 -7.07 -28.27 -5.43
C ILE A 92 -8.50 -28.83 -5.54
N ALA A 93 -9.48 -28.00 -5.91
CA ALA A 93 -10.86 -28.44 -6.07
C ALA A 93 -11.00 -29.56 -7.12
N ARG A 94 -10.29 -29.46 -8.25
CA ARG A 94 -10.26 -30.51 -9.29
C ARG A 94 -9.63 -31.81 -8.79
N LEU A 95 -8.57 -31.73 -7.98
CA LEU A 95 -7.95 -32.92 -7.39
C LEU A 95 -8.91 -33.61 -6.41
N MET A 96 -9.61 -32.85 -5.58
CA MET A 96 -10.62 -33.37 -4.66
C MET A 96 -11.77 -34.07 -5.40
N ASP A 97 -12.26 -33.48 -6.49
CA ASP A 97 -13.33 -34.06 -7.32
C ASP A 97 -12.88 -35.36 -8.01
N LYS A 98 -11.64 -35.38 -8.53
CA LYS A 98 -11.04 -36.60 -9.11
C LYS A 98 -10.87 -37.73 -8.10
N SER A 99 -10.51 -37.39 -6.85
CA SER A 99 -10.40 -38.37 -5.77
C SER A 99 -11.77 -38.88 -5.29
N ALA A 100 -12.83 -38.08 -5.37
CA ALA A 100 -14.20 -38.48 -5.04
C ALA A 100 -14.86 -39.33 -6.15
N GLY A 101 -14.56 -39.05 -7.43
CA GLY A 101 -15.07 -39.80 -8.58
C GLY A 101 -14.41 -41.17 -8.84
N GLY A 102 -13.42 -41.57 -8.06
CA GLY A 102 -12.67 -42.83 -8.22
C GLY A 102 -13.32 -44.08 -7.59
N SER A 103 -14.46 -43.96 -6.91
CA SER A 103 -15.15 -45.08 -6.26
C SER A 103 -16.38 -45.53 -7.06
N SER A 104 -16.15 -46.05 -8.26
CA SER A 104 -17.15 -46.81 -9.02
C SER A 104 -16.41 -47.92 -9.77
N ALA A 105 -15.96 -48.93 -9.02
CA ALA A 105 -15.64 -50.22 -9.62
C ALA A 105 -16.96 -50.86 -10.11
N PRO A 106 -17.01 -51.42 -11.34
CA PRO A 106 -18.10 -52.30 -11.70
C PRO A 106 -17.88 -53.63 -10.96
N ASP A 107 -18.75 -53.95 -10.01
CA ASP A 107 -18.91 -55.32 -9.51
C ASP A 107 -19.62 -56.15 -10.60
N ASP A 108 -18.95 -57.23 -10.99
CA ASP A 108 -19.38 -58.43 -11.76
C ASP A 108 -20.14 -58.29 -13.09
#